data_AF-A0A0Q4DLQ5-F1
#
_entry.id   AF-A0A0Q4DLQ5-F1
#
_cell.length_a   1.000
_cell.length_b   1.000
_cell.length_c   1.000
_cell.angle_alpha   90.00
_cell.angle_beta   90.00
_cell.angle_gamma   90.00
#
_symmetry.space_group_name_H-M   'P 1'
#
loop_
_entity.id
_entity.type
_entity.pdbx_description
1 polymer ?
#
loop_
_entity_poly.entity_id
_entity_poly.type
_entity_poly.pdbx_seq_one_letter_code
_entity_poly.pdbx_strand_id
1 'polypeptide(L)'
;MTDRSKLLALAETVEKLTGPSVHVDADIRDALKLPSDYSVDWRGWGVDEAGKPIERAKAFPYTASLDAAMALVPEGWEWNVWGSGYCRIMHPQTHRNDKDGRSCTPALALCAAALRAQAEALS
;
A
#
# COMPACT_ATOMS: atom_id res chain seq x y z
N MET A 1 17.53 0.29 -3.43
CA MET A 1 16.93 -0.18 -4.68
C MET A 1 15.66 -0.90 -4.30
N THR A 2 14.50 -0.30 -4.55
CA THR A 2 13.22 -0.99 -4.35
C THR A 2 13.08 -2.00 -5.49
N ASP A 3 12.84 -3.27 -5.15
CA ASP A 3 12.80 -4.35 -6.13
C ASP A 3 11.40 -4.43 -6.75
N ARG A 4 11.32 -4.19 -8.06
CA ARG A 4 10.11 -4.35 -8.87
C ARG A 4 9.41 -5.67 -8.58
N SER A 5 10.17 -6.76 -8.47
CA SER A 5 9.62 -8.10 -8.22
C SER A 5 8.96 -8.19 -6.85
N LYS A 6 9.51 -7.51 -5.84
CA LYS A 6 8.94 -7.45 -4.49
C LYS A 6 7.60 -6.72 -4.48
N LEU A 7 7.48 -5.61 -5.20
CA LEU A 7 6.23 -4.85 -5.30
C LEU A 7 5.12 -5.65 -6.01
N LEU A 8 5.47 -6.37 -7.08
CA LEU A 8 4.52 -7.24 -7.77
C LEU A 8 4.04 -8.40 -6.88
N ALA A 9 4.95 -9.03 -6.13
CA ALA A 9 4.59 -10.09 -5.18
C ALA A 9 3.71 -9.57 -4.02
N LEU A 10 3.96 -8.35 -3.54
CA LEU A 10 3.09 -7.71 -2.55
C LEU A 10 1.70 -7.43 -3.12
N ALA A 11 1.59 -6.97 -4.36
CA ALA A 11 0.30 -6.77 -5.00
C ALA A 11 -0.52 -8.08 -5.06
N GLU A 12 0.09 -9.19 -5.47
CA GLU A 12 -0.56 -10.50 -5.47
C GLU A 12 -0.97 -10.97 -4.07
N THR A 13 -0.20 -10.59 -3.05
CA THR A 13 -0.52 -10.90 -1.64
C THR A 13 -1.75 -10.12 -1.19
N VAL A 14 -1.81 -8.82 -1.50
CA VAL A 14 -2.95 -7.94 -1.17
C VAL A 14 -4.25 -8.46 -1.81
N GLU A 15 -4.21 -8.92 -3.06
CA GLU A 15 -5.40 -9.46 -3.74
C GLU A 15 -5.98 -10.72 -3.08
N LYS A 16 -5.14 -11.50 -2.38
CA LYS A 16 -5.55 -12.72 -1.68
C LYS A 16 -6.08 -12.46 -0.28
N LEU A 17 -5.94 -11.24 0.24
CA LEU A 17 -6.46 -10.90 1.57
C LEU A 17 -7.99 -10.85 1.55
N THR A 18 -8.60 -11.32 2.63
CA THR A 18 -10.05 -11.22 2.87
C THR A 18 -10.42 -10.02 3.75
N GLY A 19 -9.41 -9.30 4.27
CA GLY A 19 -9.57 -8.11 5.11
C GLY A 19 -8.23 -7.39 5.32
N PRO A 20 -8.23 -6.28 6.07
CA PRO A 20 -7.02 -5.49 6.32
C PRO A 20 -5.91 -6.27 7.04
N SER A 21 -4.66 -5.94 6.74
CA SER A 21 -3.48 -6.61 7.33
C SER A 21 -2.37 -5.63 7.64
N VAL A 22 -2.14 -5.42 8.95
CA VAL A 22 -1.06 -4.54 9.46
C VAL A 22 0.33 -5.05 9.12
N HIS A 23 0.51 -6.36 8.93
CA HIS A 23 1.78 -6.95 8.52
C HIS A 23 2.08 -6.61 7.06
N VAL A 24 1.07 -6.72 6.19
CA VAL A 24 1.22 -6.36 4.77
C VAL A 24 1.41 -4.85 4.62
N ASP A 25 0.74 -4.02 5.44
CA ASP A 25 0.97 -2.58 5.48
C ASP A 25 2.43 -2.23 5.82
N ALA A 26 3.03 -2.94 6.78
CA ALA A 26 4.44 -2.77 7.14
C ALA A 26 5.38 -3.21 6.01
N ASP A 27 5.09 -4.34 5.35
CA ASP A 27 5.89 -4.81 4.21
C ASP A 27 5.85 -3.82 3.04
N ILE A 28 4.69 -3.20 2.79
CA ILE A 28 4.51 -2.15 1.78
C ILE A 28 5.34 -0.92 2.13
N ARG A 29 5.25 -0.43 3.38
CA ARG A 29 6.06 0.69 3.87
C ARG A 29 7.54 0.41 3.64
N ASP A 30 8.01 -0.76 4.04
CA ASP A 30 9.44 -1.12 3.96
C ASP A 30 9.90 -1.28 2.51
N ALA A 31 9.05 -1.81 1.62
CA ALA A 31 9.35 -1.93 0.20
C ALA A 31 9.47 -0.56 -0.48
N LEU A 32 8.55 0.36 -0.20
CA LEU A 32 8.50 1.70 -0.79
C LEU A 32 9.32 2.75 -0.01
N LYS A 33 9.92 2.37 1.12
CA LYS A 33 10.66 3.26 2.04
C LYS A 33 9.85 4.48 2.47
N LEU A 34 8.55 4.26 2.72
CA LEU A 34 7.63 5.32 3.09
C LEU A 34 7.86 5.75 4.56
N PRO A 35 7.57 7.03 4.88
CA PRO A 35 7.66 7.51 6.25
C PRO A 35 6.71 6.71 7.15
N SER A 36 7.10 6.56 8.41
CA SER A 36 6.24 5.96 9.42
C SER A 36 5.29 7.01 9.98
N ASP A 37 4.06 6.60 10.31
CA ASP A 37 3.16 7.43 11.08
C ASP A 37 3.46 7.22 12.57
N TYR A 38 3.87 8.31 13.23
CA TYR A 38 4.14 8.36 14.66
C TYR A 38 2.95 8.93 15.45
N SER A 39 1.88 9.35 14.77
CA SER A 39 0.83 10.19 15.36
C SER A 39 -0.38 9.42 15.92
N VAL A 40 -0.47 8.10 15.70
CA VAL A 40 -1.76 7.38 15.89
C VAL A 40 -1.94 6.65 17.21
N ASP A 41 -1.04 6.80 18.17
CA ASP A 41 -1.35 6.39 19.53
C ASP A 41 -0.77 7.32 20.61
N TRP A 42 -1.67 7.81 21.47
CA TRP A 42 -1.32 8.21 22.84
C TRP A 42 -0.71 7.04 23.66
N ARG A 43 -0.63 5.84 23.07
CA ARG A 43 0.07 4.64 23.57
C ARG A 43 1.45 4.43 22.91
N GLY A 44 2.01 5.43 22.20
CA GLY A 44 3.18 5.37 21.29
C GLY A 44 4.54 4.97 21.85
N TRP A 45 4.52 4.29 22.98
CA TRP A 45 5.64 3.60 23.57
C TRP A 45 5.37 2.10 23.50
N GLY A 46 6.05 1.42 22.57
CA GLY A 46 6.26 -0.01 22.69
C GLY A 46 7.35 -0.31 23.71
N VAL A 47 7.53 -1.57 24.09
CA VAL A 47 8.75 -2.02 24.76
C VAL A 47 9.52 -2.98 23.84
N ASP A 48 10.84 -2.89 23.83
CA ASP A 48 11.71 -3.90 23.21
C ASP A 48 11.78 -5.18 24.07
N GLU A 49 12.54 -6.18 23.62
CA GLU A 49 12.74 -7.44 24.35
C GLU A 49 13.37 -7.25 25.75
N ALA A 50 14.06 -6.13 25.97
CA ALA A 50 14.66 -5.75 27.25
C ALA A 50 13.73 -4.87 28.11
N GLY A 51 12.48 -4.62 27.68
CA GLY A 51 11.52 -3.79 28.39
C GLY A 51 11.75 -2.29 28.23
N LYS A 52 12.65 -1.86 27.34
CA LYS A 52 12.94 -0.43 27.12
C LYS A 52 11.85 0.18 26.24
N PRO A 53 11.33 1.38 26.59
CA PRO A 53 10.42 2.10 25.74
C PRO A 53 11.04 2.38 24.37
N ILE A 54 10.39 1.93 23.31
CA ILE A 54 10.75 2.20 21.92
C ILE A 54 9.59 2.89 21.21
N GLU A 55 9.94 3.82 20.34
CA GLU A 55 9.00 4.47 19.44
C GLU A 55 8.53 3.43 18.41
N ARG A 56 7.24 3.09 18.41
CA ARG A 56 6.68 2.14 17.46
C ARG A 56 6.21 2.87 16.21
N ALA A 57 7.14 3.04 15.27
CA ALA A 57 6.84 3.42 13.91
C ALA A 57 5.75 2.52 13.31
N LYS A 58 4.53 3.04 13.14
CA LYS A 58 3.41 2.30 12.55
C LYS A 58 3.29 2.63 11.07
N ALA A 59 3.06 1.61 10.24
CA ALA A 59 2.71 1.84 8.85
C ALA A 59 1.31 2.45 8.77
N PHE A 60 1.08 3.31 7.77
CA PHE A 60 -0.27 3.73 7.44
C PHE A 60 -1.12 2.51 7.04
N PRO A 61 -2.44 2.53 7.31
CA PRO A 61 -3.30 1.40 7.07
C PRO A 61 -3.69 1.28 5.58
N TYR A 62 -2.73 1.02 4.70
CA TYR A 62 -2.92 0.98 3.24
C TYR A 62 -3.97 -0.06 2.81
N THR A 63 -4.03 -1.20 3.48
CA THR A 63 -5.00 -2.28 3.22
C THR A 63 -6.37 -2.04 3.84
N ALA A 64 -6.51 -1.06 4.73
CA ALA A 64 -7.75 -0.76 5.45
C ALA A 64 -8.43 0.55 5.02
N SER A 65 -7.65 1.55 4.59
CA SER A 65 -8.11 2.90 4.29
C SER A 65 -7.90 3.24 2.82
N LEU A 66 -8.98 3.71 2.18
CA LEU A 66 -8.91 4.17 0.80
C LEU A 66 -7.98 5.38 0.65
N ASP A 67 -8.03 6.34 1.59
CA ASP A 67 -7.17 7.52 1.57
C ASP A 67 -5.68 7.13 1.72
N ALA A 68 -5.38 6.14 2.56
CA ALA A 68 -4.03 5.63 2.69
C ALA A 68 -3.58 4.92 1.40
N ALA A 69 -4.45 4.11 0.79
CA ALA A 69 -4.17 3.46 -0.49
C ALA A 69 -3.96 4.47 -1.63
N MET A 70 -4.68 5.59 -1.64
CA MET A 70 -4.51 6.68 -2.60
C MET A 70 -3.11 7.31 -2.50
N ALA A 71 -2.54 7.40 -1.30
CA ALA A 71 -1.18 7.92 -1.11
C ALA A 71 -0.10 7.03 -1.76
N LEU A 72 -0.42 5.78 -2.12
CA LEU A 72 0.48 4.89 -2.86
C LEU A 72 0.44 5.10 -4.38
N VAL A 73 -0.56 5.82 -4.91
CA VAL A 73 -0.67 6.07 -6.34
C VAL A 73 0.46 7.01 -6.77
N PRO A 74 1.24 6.69 -7.81
CA PRO A 74 2.29 7.58 -8.28
C PRO A 74 1.74 8.94 -8.69
N GLU A 75 2.51 10.00 -8.45
CA GLU A 75 2.09 11.37 -8.72
C GLU A 75 1.73 11.57 -10.20
N GLY A 76 0.60 12.23 -10.44
CA GLY A 76 0.08 12.49 -11.79
C GLY A 76 -0.65 11.31 -12.44
N TRP A 77 -0.69 10.14 -11.81
CA TRP A 77 -1.46 9.01 -12.33
C TRP A 77 -2.93 9.11 -11.93
N GLU A 78 -3.79 8.73 -12.85
CA GLU A 78 -5.24 8.69 -12.62
C GLU A 78 -5.66 7.31 -12.14
N TRP A 79 -6.68 7.24 -11.30
CA TRP A 79 -7.19 5.97 -10.79
C TRP A 79 -8.71 5.98 -10.72
N ASN A 80 -9.30 4.79 -10.88
CA ASN A 80 -10.74 4.57 -10.81
C ASN A 80 -11.03 3.30 -10.02
N VAL A 81 -12.10 3.33 -9.24
CA VAL A 81 -12.62 2.17 -8.50
C VAL A 81 -14.01 1.85 -9.03
N TRP A 82 -14.26 0.58 -9.33
CA TRP A 82 -15.57 0.08 -9.72
C TRP A 82 -16.08 -0.96 -8.73
N GLY A 83 -17.27 -0.69 -8.20
CA GLY A 83 -17.92 -1.55 -7.21
C GLY A 83 -17.06 -1.73 -5.97
N SER A 84 -17.13 -2.91 -5.36
CA SER A 84 -16.45 -3.20 -4.09
C SER A 84 -15.09 -3.87 -4.24
N GLY A 85 -14.61 -4.14 -5.46
CA GLY A 85 -13.50 -5.09 -5.62
C GLY A 85 -12.63 -4.95 -6.85
N TYR A 86 -12.78 -3.89 -7.63
CA TYR A 86 -11.92 -3.66 -8.79
C TYR A 86 -11.43 -2.23 -8.83
N CYS A 87 -10.12 -2.08 -9.04
CA CYS A 87 -9.48 -0.79 -9.23
C CYS A 87 -8.52 -0.83 -10.41
N ARG A 88 -8.36 0.31 -11.06
CA ARG A 88 -7.40 0.52 -12.14
C ARG A 88 -6.70 1.84 -11.98
N ILE A 89 -5.41 1.84 -12.34
CA ILE A 89 -4.57 3.03 -12.41
C ILE A 89 -4.05 3.18 -13.85
N MET A 90 -4.08 4.41 -14.34
CA MET A 90 -3.74 4.80 -15.70
C MET A 90 -2.52 5.73 -15.68
N HIS A 91 -1.55 5.44 -16.54
CA HIS A 91 -0.36 6.26 -16.68
C HIS A 91 -0.70 7.57 -17.43
N PRO A 92 -0.23 8.74 -16.97
CA PRO A 92 -0.67 10.05 -17.47
C PRO A 92 -0.35 10.31 -18.94
N GLN A 93 0.75 9.74 -19.45
CA GLN A 93 1.22 10.03 -20.81
C GLN A 93 0.65 9.07 -21.85
N THR A 94 0.32 7.85 -21.44
CA THR A 94 -0.16 6.80 -22.35
C THR A 94 -1.68 6.69 -22.31
N HIS A 95 -2.32 7.16 -21.22
CA HIS A 95 -3.73 6.95 -20.90
C HIS A 95 -4.17 5.49 -21.10
N ARG A 96 -3.24 4.55 -20.96
CA ARG A 96 -3.54 3.13 -21.07
C ARG A 96 -3.94 2.59 -19.70
N ASN A 97 -4.83 1.60 -19.75
CA ASN A 97 -5.27 0.84 -18.59
C ASN A 97 -4.14 -0.09 -18.13
N ASP A 98 -3.10 0.48 -17.51
CA ASP A 98 -1.83 -0.22 -17.41
C ASP A 98 -1.75 -1.13 -16.19
N LYS A 99 -2.48 -0.83 -15.11
CA LYS A 99 -2.33 -1.52 -13.82
C LYS A 99 -3.67 -1.71 -13.12
N ASP A 100 -4.06 -2.97 -12.98
CA ASP A 100 -5.31 -3.40 -12.35
C ASP A 100 -5.06 -4.01 -10.98
N GLY A 101 -6.06 -3.94 -10.11
CA GLY A 101 -6.12 -4.62 -8.81
C GLY A 101 -7.51 -5.18 -8.53
N ARG A 102 -7.58 -6.40 -7.99
CA ARG A 102 -8.83 -7.11 -7.67
C ARG A 102 -8.82 -7.66 -6.25
N SER A 103 -9.80 -7.31 -5.43
CA SER A 103 -9.93 -7.83 -4.06
C SER A 103 -11.37 -7.74 -3.54
N CYS A 104 -11.60 -8.12 -2.29
CA CYS A 104 -12.92 -8.06 -1.65
C CYS A 104 -13.31 -6.67 -1.14
N THR A 105 -12.37 -5.71 -1.10
CA THR A 105 -12.64 -4.30 -0.73
C THR A 105 -12.02 -3.31 -1.71
N PRO A 106 -12.57 -2.09 -1.83
CA PRO A 106 -11.98 -1.01 -2.63
C PRO A 106 -10.55 -0.65 -2.23
N ALA A 107 -10.27 -0.60 -0.92
CA ALA A 107 -8.94 -0.25 -0.40
C ALA A 107 -7.90 -1.29 -0.80
N LEU A 108 -8.22 -2.59 -0.66
CA LEU A 108 -7.33 -3.66 -1.09
C LEU A 108 -7.13 -3.67 -2.60
N ALA A 109 -8.19 -3.46 -3.38
CA ALA A 109 -8.09 -3.40 -4.84
C ALA A 109 -7.22 -2.22 -5.31
N LEU A 110 -7.41 -1.03 -4.74
CA LEU A 110 -6.58 0.15 -5.05
C LEU A 110 -5.14 -0.06 -4.60
N CYS A 111 -4.92 -0.60 -3.41
CA CYS A 111 -3.58 -0.88 -2.89
C CYS A 111 -2.81 -1.84 -3.82
N ALA A 112 -3.44 -2.93 -4.28
CA ALA A 112 -2.83 -3.85 -5.24
C ALA A 112 -2.49 -3.17 -6.58
N ALA A 113 -3.40 -2.37 -7.13
CA ALA A 113 -3.15 -1.64 -8.37
C ALA A 113 -2.01 -0.63 -8.22
N ALA A 114 -1.97 0.11 -7.11
CA ALA A 114 -0.95 1.11 -6.79
C ALA A 114 0.44 0.48 -6.66
N LEU A 115 0.56 -0.69 -6.02
CA LEU A 115 1.84 -1.40 -5.94
C LEU A 115 2.39 -1.79 -7.31
N ARG A 116 1.52 -2.21 -8.24
CA ARG A 116 1.95 -2.52 -9.61
C ARG A 116 2.32 -1.26 -10.40
N ALA A 117 1.65 -0.14 -10.16
CA ALA A 117 2.00 1.15 -10.75
C ALA A 117 3.35 1.66 -10.22
N GLN A 118 3.61 1.56 -8.91
CA GLN A 118 4.91 1.88 -8.32
C GLN A 118 6.04 1.01 -8.90
N ALA A 119 5.78 -0.27 -9.14
CA ALA A 119 6.74 -1.18 -9.75
C ALA A 119 7.15 -0.79 -11.18
N GLU A 120 6.28 -0.07 -11.90
CA GLU A 120 6.56 0.49 -13.22
C GLU A 120 7.20 1.88 -13.13
N ALA A 121 6.73 2.75 -12.24
CA ALA A 121 7.31 4.09 -12.06
C ALA A 121 8.77 4.05 -11.59
N LEU A 122 9.20 2.95 -10.96
CA LEU A 122 10.55 2.73 -10.45
C LEU A 122 11.49 2.02 -11.45
N SER A 123 11.00 1.57 -12.62
CA SER A 123 11.79 0.89 -13.66
C SER A 123 12.32 1.86 -14.70
#